data_AF-A0A7S0YIB8-F1
#
_entry.id   AF-A0A7S0YIB8-F1
#
_cell.length_a   1.000
_cell.length_b   1.000
_cell.length_c   1.000
_cell.angle_alpha   90.00
_cell.angle_beta   90.00
_cell.angle_gamma   90.00
#
_symmetry.space_group_name_H-M   'P 1'
#
loop_
_entity.id
_entity.type
_entity.pdbx_description
1 polymer ?
#
loop_
_entity_poly.entity_id
_entity_poly.type
_entity_poly.pdbx_seq_one_letter_code
_entity_poly.pdbx_strand_id
1 'polypeptide(L)'
;MKETGTEQYFLLRVKNASLAERIRKALNESGDLGSDMHLNFKDNTTGELKLDGITYPIKALHLPTVVEAFKTYDDIHLVKIGDLGQVLVVCDPNTKIEDLASEIESRDGVTPPMRNARQRHFRPVPTVSPTDIATAERAMLAMMQGYSPMENVEIVDVEEEYDPDLKIWKPVVPPPPTSSSKAAAAAATAANSM
;
A
#
# COMPACT_ATOMS: atom_id res chain seq x y z
N MET A 1 -6.44 14.04 30.20
CA MET A 1 -6.85 13.62 28.84
C MET A 1 -7.56 12.29 28.98
N LYS A 2 -8.86 12.21 28.68
CA LYS A 2 -9.51 10.90 28.49
C LYS A 2 -8.92 10.31 27.22
N GLU A 3 -8.50 9.05 27.24
CA GLU A 3 -8.28 8.27 26.03
C GLU A 3 -9.58 8.32 25.22
N THR A 4 -9.59 9.14 24.18
CA THR A 4 -10.60 9.07 23.12
C THR A 4 -10.29 7.80 22.34
N GLY A 5 -10.98 6.71 22.65
CA GLY A 5 -10.87 5.48 21.87
C GLY A 5 -11.13 5.78 20.40
N THR A 6 -10.19 5.40 19.53
CA THR A 6 -10.38 5.50 18.08
C THR A 6 -11.38 4.44 17.65
N GLU A 7 -12.46 4.85 16.99
CA GLU A 7 -13.45 3.95 16.41
C GLU A 7 -12.81 3.13 15.27
N GLN A 8 -13.17 1.85 15.17
CA GLN A 8 -12.73 0.95 14.10
C GLN A 8 -13.95 0.36 13.39
N TYR A 9 -13.88 0.27 12.07
CA TYR A 9 -14.99 -0.12 11.22
C TYR A 9 -14.58 -1.30 10.33
N PHE A 10 -15.45 -2.31 10.27
CA PHE A 10 -15.25 -3.51 9.45
C PHE A 10 -16.53 -3.82 8.67
N LEU A 11 -16.38 -4.36 7.46
CA LEU A 11 -17.52 -4.84 6.68
C LEU A 11 -17.83 -6.28 7.06
N LEU A 12 -19.06 -6.59 7.50
CA LEU A 12 -19.50 -7.96 7.75
C LEU A 12 -20.21 -8.52 6.52
N ARG A 13 -19.64 -9.53 5.87
CA ARG A 13 -20.21 -10.21 4.71
C ARG A 13 -20.72 -11.59 5.10
N VAL A 14 -22.03 -11.78 5.06
CA VAL A 14 -22.68 -13.06 5.38
C VAL A 14 -22.99 -13.81 4.08
N LYS A 15 -22.33 -14.95 3.85
CA LYS A 15 -22.55 -15.77 2.65
C LYS A 15 -23.90 -16.50 2.68
N ASN A 16 -24.30 -16.97 3.86
CA ASN A 16 -25.55 -17.69 4.03
C ASN A 16 -26.75 -16.74 3.98
N ALA A 17 -27.61 -16.88 2.98
CA ALA A 17 -28.75 -15.99 2.77
C ALA A 17 -29.76 -15.99 3.93
N SER A 18 -30.05 -17.17 4.50
CA SER A 18 -30.98 -17.29 5.63
C SER A 18 -30.45 -16.61 6.89
N LEU A 19 -29.16 -16.77 7.19
CA LEU A 19 -28.50 -16.05 8.28
C LEU A 19 -28.52 -14.52 8.04
N ALA A 20 -28.24 -14.08 6.81
CA ALA A 20 -28.23 -12.67 6.46
C ALA A 20 -29.62 -12.03 6.63
N GLU A 21 -30.69 -12.72 6.22
CA GLU A 21 -32.07 -12.28 6.43
C GLU A 21 -32.43 -12.18 7.91
N ARG A 22 -32.02 -13.17 8.72
CA ARG A 22 -32.24 -13.16 10.18
C ARG A 22 -31.56 -11.97 10.85
N ILE A 23 -30.27 -11.76 10.56
CA ILE A 23 -29.50 -10.62 11.09
C ILE A 23 -30.17 -9.30 10.66
N ARG A 24 -30.57 -9.19 9.39
CA ARG A 24 -31.25 -8.00 8.88
C ARG A 24 -32.59 -7.74 9.59
N LYS A 25 -33.39 -8.79 9.79
CA LYS A 25 -34.68 -8.68 10.47
C LYS A 25 -34.51 -8.21 11.91
N ALA A 26 -33.60 -8.82 12.67
CA ALA A 26 -33.30 -8.43 14.05
C ALA A 26 -32.82 -6.97 14.15
N LEU A 27 -31.91 -6.54 13.27
CA LEU A 27 -31.43 -5.15 13.25
C LEU A 27 -32.54 -4.14 12.92
N ASN A 28 -33.49 -4.50 12.05
CA ASN A 28 -34.59 -3.60 11.67
C ASN A 28 -35.71 -3.53 12.72
N GLU A 29 -35.99 -4.64 13.43
CA GLU A 29 -37.11 -4.72 14.38
C GLU A 29 -36.73 -4.24 15.78
N SER A 30 -35.60 -4.72 16.31
CA SER A 30 -35.17 -4.46 17.69
C SER A 30 -34.00 -3.48 17.79
N GLY A 31 -33.29 -3.21 16.68
CA GLY A 31 -32.05 -2.43 16.69
C GLY A 31 -30.89 -3.14 17.42
N ASP A 32 -31.15 -4.35 17.91
CA ASP A 32 -30.24 -5.20 18.66
C ASP A 32 -30.35 -6.62 18.10
N LEU A 33 -29.20 -7.27 17.99
CA LEU A 33 -29.06 -8.66 17.59
C LEU A 33 -29.27 -9.62 18.77
N GLY A 34 -29.49 -9.07 19.97
CA GLY A 34 -29.71 -9.81 21.21
C GLY A 34 -28.41 -10.30 21.84
N SER A 35 -28.49 -10.79 23.07
CA SER A 35 -27.34 -11.28 23.85
C SER A 35 -26.64 -12.50 23.25
N ASP A 36 -27.26 -13.18 22.29
CA ASP A 36 -26.82 -14.47 21.78
C ASP A 36 -25.89 -14.35 20.55
N MET A 37 -25.55 -13.13 20.13
CA MET A 37 -24.55 -12.91 19.08
C MET A 37 -23.16 -12.65 19.68
N HIS A 38 -22.20 -13.52 19.36
CA HIS A 38 -20.81 -13.36 19.78
C HIS A 38 -19.85 -13.46 18.61
N LEU A 39 -18.89 -12.54 18.56
CA LEU A 39 -17.82 -12.51 17.59
C LEU A 39 -16.49 -12.82 18.31
N ASN A 40 -15.95 -14.02 18.11
CA ASN A 40 -14.73 -14.47 18.76
C ASN A 40 -13.61 -14.65 17.74
N PHE A 41 -12.52 -13.92 17.87
CA PHE A 41 -11.35 -14.06 17.01
C PHE A 41 -10.31 -14.99 17.65
N LYS A 42 -9.79 -15.93 16.86
CA LYS A 42 -8.70 -16.83 17.28
C LYS A 42 -7.35 -16.23 16.94
N ASP A 43 -7.28 -15.59 15.78
CA ASP A 43 -6.13 -14.82 15.30
C ASP A 43 -6.61 -13.57 14.54
N ASN A 44 -5.69 -12.80 13.95
CA ASN A 44 -6.01 -11.57 13.22
C ASN A 44 -6.77 -11.80 11.90
N THR A 45 -6.87 -13.04 11.43
CA THR A 45 -7.44 -13.43 10.15
C THR A 45 -8.61 -14.41 10.25
N THR A 46 -8.76 -15.10 11.39
CA THR A 46 -9.76 -16.16 11.59
C THR A 46 -10.53 -15.95 12.89
N GLY A 47 -11.81 -16.26 12.83
CA GLY A 47 -12.71 -16.16 13.98
C GLY A 47 -13.95 -17.02 13.80
N GLU A 48 -14.89 -16.83 14.71
CA GLU A 48 -16.19 -17.50 14.72
C GLU A 48 -17.29 -16.52 15.14
N LEU A 49 -18.40 -16.54 14.41
CA LEU A 49 -19.66 -15.89 14.79
C LEU A 49 -20.54 -16.95 15.42
N LYS A 50 -20.96 -16.76 16.66
CA LYS A 50 -22.01 -17.57 17.30
C LYS A 50 -23.31 -16.79 17.26
N LEU A 51 -24.38 -17.43 16.79
CA LEU A 51 -25.73 -16.87 16.80
C LEU A 51 -26.73 -18.01 17.02
N ASP A 52 -27.57 -17.89 18.05
CA ASP A 52 -28.60 -18.87 18.44
C ASP A 52 -28.05 -20.31 18.58
N GLY A 53 -26.86 -20.42 19.19
CA GLY A 53 -26.17 -21.70 19.39
C GLY A 53 -25.49 -22.29 18.14
N ILE A 54 -25.63 -21.66 16.97
CA ILE A 54 -24.95 -22.07 15.74
C ILE A 54 -23.63 -21.30 15.62
N THR A 55 -22.55 -22.02 15.30
CA THR A 55 -21.22 -21.43 15.09
C THR A 55 -20.92 -21.35 13.60
N TYR A 56 -20.57 -20.15 13.13
CA TYR A 56 -20.21 -19.84 11.76
C TYR A 56 -18.74 -19.41 11.69
N PRO A 57 -17.89 -20.11 10.92
CA PRO A 57 -16.51 -19.70 10.73
C PRO A 57 -16.39 -18.35 10.03
N ILE A 58 -15.41 -17.54 10.43
CA ILE A 58 -15.13 -16.22 9.85
C ILE A 58 -13.71 -16.18 9.33
N LYS A 59 -13.54 -15.60 8.14
CA LYS A 59 -12.25 -15.20 7.58
C LYS A 59 -12.23 -13.69 7.39
N ALA A 60 -11.26 -13.00 7.98
CA ALA A 60 -10.98 -11.60 7.69
C ALA A 60 -10.09 -11.51 6.45
N LEU A 61 -10.55 -10.77 5.45
CA LEU A 61 -9.83 -10.52 4.20
C LEU A 61 -9.62 -9.02 4.02
N HIS A 62 -8.53 -8.64 3.38
CA HIS A 62 -8.33 -7.27 2.92
C HIS A 62 -9.27 -6.95 1.75
N LEU A 63 -9.82 -5.74 1.72
CA LEU A 63 -10.53 -5.24 0.55
C LEU A 63 -9.52 -4.69 -0.46
N PRO A 64 -9.75 -4.87 -1.78
CA PRO A 64 -8.89 -4.29 -2.79
C PRO A 64 -8.99 -2.76 -2.83
N THR A 65 -10.08 -2.19 -2.32
CA THR A 65 -10.38 -0.75 -2.33
C THR A 65 -10.51 -0.24 -0.90
N VAL A 66 -10.04 0.99 -0.64
CA VAL A 66 -10.39 1.74 0.57
C VAL A 66 -11.82 2.24 0.45
N VAL A 67 -12.65 1.95 1.45
CA VAL A 67 -14.04 2.42 1.52
C VAL A 67 -14.15 3.42 2.66
N GLU A 68 -14.56 4.64 2.35
CA GLU A 68 -14.75 5.68 3.35
C GLU A 68 -16.19 5.63 3.89
N ALA A 69 -16.34 5.66 5.21
CA ALA A 69 -17.62 5.79 5.87
C ALA A 69 -17.89 7.26 6.21
N PHE A 70 -19.11 7.70 5.93
CA PHE A 70 -19.59 9.04 6.22
C PHE A 70 -20.90 8.98 7.00
N LYS A 71 -21.12 9.97 7.87
CA LYS A 71 -22.42 10.25 8.48
C LYS A 71 -22.92 11.62 8.05
N THR A 72 -24.23 11.79 8.07
CA THR A 72 -24.89 13.04 7.70
C THR A 72 -26.18 13.20 8.50
N TYR A 73 -26.60 14.45 8.70
CA TYR A 73 -27.90 14.79 9.28
C TYR A 73 -28.88 15.33 8.23
N ASP A 74 -28.37 15.80 7.07
CA ASP A 74 -29.14 16.54 6.06
C ASP A 74 -28.99 15.97 4.65
N ASP A 75 -28.34 14.81 4.50
CA ASP A 75 -28.06 14.12 3.25
C ASP A 75 -27.23 14.91 2.23
N ILE A 76 -26.68 16.07 2.63
CA ILE A 76 -25.88 16.95 1.78
C ILE A 76 -24.46 17.03 2.32
N HIS A 77 -24.31 17.31 3.61
CA HIS A 77 -23.02 17.46 4.25
C HIS A 77 -22.60 16.11 4.84
N LEU A 78 -21.60 15.50 4.20
CA LEU A 78 -21.01 14.24 4.63
C LEU A 78 -19.82 14.50 5.55
N VAL A 79 -19.86 13.93 6.75
CA VAL A 79 -18.75 13.96 7.71
C VAL A 79 -18.09 12.58 7.74
N LYS A 80 -16.82 12.51 7.35
CA LYS A 80 -16.04 11.27 7.38
C LYS A 80 -15.91 10.76 8.82
N ILE A 81 -16.19 9.47 9.03
CA ILE A 81 -16.08 8.82 10.34
C ILE A 81 -14.99 7.75 10.39
N GLY A 82 -14.61 7.19 9.25
CA GLY A 82 -13.56 6.16 9.22
C GLY A 82 -13.31 5.60 7.83
N ASP A 83 -12.26 4.79 7.76
CA ASP A 83 -11.84 4.05 6.58
C ASP A 83 -11.98 2.55 6.82
N LEU A 84 -12.54 1.85 5.84
CA LEU A 84 -12.74 0.41 5.85
C LEU A 84 -11.85 -0.21 4.78
N GLY A 85 -10.88 -1.01 5.22
CA GLY A 85 -9.96 -1.74 4.36
C GLY A 85 -10.10 -3.27 4.47
N GLN A 86 -11.07 -3.76 5.25
CA GLN A 86 -11.21 -5.18 5.54
C GLN A 86 -12.68 -5.63 5.54
N VAL A 87 -12.87 -6.91 5.22
CA VAL A 87 -14.16 -7.59 5.25
C VAL A 87 -14.06 -8.88 6.08
N LEU A 88 -14.98 -9.03 7.03
CA LEU A 88 -15.21 -10.24 7.79
C LEU A 88 -16.20 -11.11 7.04
N VAL A 89 -15.73 -12.17 6.41
CA VAL A 89 -16.55 -13.09 5.64
C VAL A 89 -17.04 -14.22 6.54
N VAL A 90 -18.32 -14.22 6.85
CA VAL A 90 -19.01 -15.29 7.57
C VAL A 90 -19.35 -16.40 6.58
N CYS A 91 -18.77 -17.57 6.81
CA CYS A 91 -18.93 -18.76 5.99
C CYS A 91 -20.04 -19.66 6.54
N ASP A 92 -20.42 -20.68 5.76
CA ASP A 92 -21.37 -21.68 6.25
C ASP A 92 -20.75 -22.51 7.39
N PRO A 93 -21.55 -23.05 8.33
CA PRO A 93 -21.04 -23.78 9.50
C PRO A 93 -20.10 -24.93 9.17
N ASN A 94 -20.29 -25.56 7.99
CA ASN A 94 -19.51 -26.71 7.54
C ASN A 94 -18.26 -26.32 6.72
N THR A 95 -18.01 -25.03 6.49
CA THR A 95 -16.84 -24.57 5.74
C THR A 95 -15.57 -24.75 6.57
N LYS A 96 -14.56 -25.43 6.01
CA LYS A 96 -13.24 -25.52 6.65
C LYS A 96 -12.47 -24.23 6.36
N ILE A 97 -11.95 -23.58 7.41
CA ILE A 97 -11.15 -22.35 7.28
C ILE A 97 -9.85 -22.60 6.49
N GLU A 98 -9.31 -23.83 6.55
CA GLU A 98 -8.12 -24.25 5.80
C GLU A 98 -8.26 -24.01 4.29
N ASP A 99 -9.45 -24.23 3.73
CA ASP A 99 -9.73 -24.02 2.30
C ASP A 99 -9.65 -22.53 1.90
N LEU A 100 -9.75 -21.63 2.88
CA LEU A 100 -9.69 -20.17 2.72
C LEU A 100 -8.38 -19.59 3.25
N ALA A 101 -7.47 -20.41 3.79
CA ALA A 101 -6.27 -19.93 4.46
C ALA A 101 -5.34 -19.15 3.52
N SER A 102 -5.28 -19.56 2.25
CA SER A 102 -4.48 -18.93 1.20
C SER A 102 -5.02 -17.58 0.73
N GLU A 103 -6.30 -17.28 1.01
CA GLU A 103 -6.91 -16.01 0.63
C GLU A 103 -6.57 -14.95 1.69
N ILE A 104 -5.71 -14.00 1.31
CA ILE A 104 -5.35 -12.83 2.13
C ILE A 104 -6.27 -11.65 1.78
N GLU A 105 -6.70 -11.58 0.52
CA GLU A 105 -7.43 -10.45 -0.03
C GLU A 105 -8.69 -10.89 -0.78
N SER A 106 -9.75 -10.09 -0.67
CA SER A 106 -10.96 -10.26 -1.45
C SER A 106 -10.72 -9.92 -2.92
N ARG A 107 -11.21 -10.79 -3.80
CA ARG A 107 -11.14 -10.57 -5.26
C ARG A 107 -11.98 -9.36 -5.70
N ASP A 108 -13.08 -9.10 -5.00
CA ASP A 108 -14.08 -8.11 -5.34
C ASP A 108 -14.07 -6.94 -4.36
N GLY A 109 -14.37 -5.74 -4.85
CA GLY A 109 -14.74 -4.61 -4.01
C GLY A 109 -16.17 -4.72 -3.46
N VAL A 110 -16.64 -3.65 -2.82
CA VAL A 110 -17.99 -3.62 -2.21
C VAL A 110 -19.09 -3.45 -3.26
N THR A 111 -18.85 -2.66 -4.30
CA THR A 111 -19.86 -2.32 -5.32
C THR A 111 -19.78 -3.24 -6.54
N PRO A 112 -20.90 -3.49 -7.25
CA PRO A 112 -20.93 -4.39 -8.41
C PRO A 112 -19.90 -4.07 -9.52
N PRO A 113 -19.64 -2.79 -9.87
CA PRO A 113 -18.60 -2.46 -10.85
C PRO A 113 -17.21 -2.94 -10.42
N MET A 114 -16.93 -3.01 -9.12
CA MET A 114 -15.64 -3.41 -8.53
C MET A 114 -15.44 -4.92 -8.43
N ARG A 115 -16.21 -5.72 -9.17
CA ARG A 115 -15.96 -7.17 -9.30
C ARG A 115 -14.61 -7.42 -9.97
N ASN A 116 -13.79 -8.31 -9.39
CA ASN A 116 -12.41 -8.57 -9.79
C ASN A 116 -11.58 -7.28 -9.92
N ALA A 117 -11.67 -6.39 -8.93
CA ALA A 117 -11.15 -5.02 -9.01
C ALA A 117 -9.67 -4.95 -9.44
N ARG A 118 -8.81 -5.74 -8.80
CA ARG A 118 -7.37 -5.73 -9.10
C ARG A 118 -7.04 -6.14 -10.53
N GLN A 119 -7.77 -7.12 -11.06
CA GLN A 119 -7.54 -7.62 -12.41
C GLN A 119 -8.07 -6.66 -13.49
N ARG A 120 -9.19 -5.98 -13.21
CA ARG A 120 -9.92 -5.21 -14.22
C ARG A 120 -9.65 -3.70 -14.19
N HIS A 121 -9.54 -3.12 -13.00
CA HIS A 121 -9.51 -1.67 -12.82
C HIS A 121 -8.15 -1.15 -12.39
N PHE A 122 -7.37 -1.97 -11.68
CA PHE A 122 -6.11 -1.50 -11.11
C PHE A 122 -4.99 -1.75 -12.11
N ARG A 123 -4.14 -0.74 -12.28
CA ARG A 123 -2.92 -0.91 -13.07
C ARG A 123 -2.06 -2.00 -12.41
N PRO A 124 -1.69 -3.08 -13.13
CA PRO A 124 -0.75 -4.06 -12.60
C PRO A 124 0.54 -3.37 -12.21
N VAL A 125 0.97 -3.56 -10.97
CA VAL A 125 2.31 -3.12 -10.56
C VAL A 125 3.30 -4.11 -11.16
N PRO A 126 4.31 -3.66 -11.92
CA PRO A 126 5.35 -4.55 -12.41
C PRO A 126 5.99 -5.27 -11.23
N THR A 127 5.91 -6.60 -11.21
CA THR A 127 6.65 -7.41 -10.25
C THR A 127 8.10 -7.43 -10.68
N VAL A 128 8.94 -6.64 -10.01
CA VAL A 128 10.40 -6.66 -10.21
C VAL A 128 10.98 -7.83 -9.41
N SER A 129 11.91 -8.59 -10.00
CA SER A 129 12.51 -9.71 -9.27
C SER A 129 13.36 -9.19 -8.10
N PRO A 130 13.37 -9.86 -6.92
CA PRO A 130 14.21 -9.43 -5.80
C PRO A 130 15.70 -9.32 -6.16
N THR A 131 16.17 -10.16 -7.09
CA THR A 131 17.54 -10.13 -7.61
C THR A 131 17.84 -8.87 -8.42
N ASP A 132 16.88 -8.41 -9.22
CA ASP A 132 17.04 -7.18 -10.00
C ASP A 132 17.04 -5.96 -9.07
N ILE A 133 16.18 -5.96 -8.04
CA ILE A 133 16.15 -4.90 -7.02
C ILE A 133 17.50 -4.82 -6.31
N ALA A 134 18.03 -5.94 -5.83
CA ALA A 134 19.32 -5.97 -5.13
C ALA A 134 20.49 -5.54 -6.03
N THR A 135 20.44 -5.87 -7.32
CA THR A 135 21.45 -5.46 -8.30
C THR A 135 21.37 -3.96 -8.58
N ALA A 136 20.17 -3.44 -8.78
CA ALA A 136 19.93 -2.01 -8.96
C ALA A 136 20.33 -1.20 -7.73
N GLU A 137 20.03 -1.69 -6.53
CA GLU A 137 20.43 -1.07 -5.25
C GLU A 137 21.96 -1.00 -5.12
N ARG A 138 22.66 -2.12 -5.38
CA ARG A 138 24.13 -2.15 -5.36
C ARG A 138 24.74 -1.18 -6.38
N ALA A 139 24.21 -1.16 -7.59
CA ALA A 139 24.65 -0.25 -8.64
C ALA A 139 24.44 1.22 -8.24
N MET A 140 23.27 1.54 -7.68
CA MET A 140 22.97 2.89 -7.21
C MET A 140 23.92 3.34 -6.10
N LEU A 141 24.19 2.47 -5.12
CA LEU A 141 25.15 2.77 -4.05
C LEU A 141 26.57 2.99 -4.58
N ALA A 142 27.01 2.20 -5.56
CA ALA A 142 28.31 2.40 -6.22
C ALA A 142 28.37 3.77 -6.90
N MET A 143 27.35 4.14 -7.68
CA MET A 143 27.28 5.44 -8.36
C MET A 143 27.30 6.61 -7.36
N MET A 144 26.55 6.51 -6.26
CA MET A 144 26.56 7.54 -5.21
C MET A 144 27.93 7.71 -4.54
N GLN A 145 28.74 6.65 -4.51
CA GLN A 145 30.11 6.68 -3.98
C GLN A 145 31.15 7.10 -5.03
N GLY A 146 30.72 7.47 -6.24
CA GLY A 146 31.60 7.86 -7.34
C GLY A 146 32.23 6.68 -8.09
N TYR A 147 31.78 5.46 -7.83
CA TYR A 147 32.22 4.26 -8.55
C TYR A 147 31.25 3.95 -9.69
N SER A 148 31.79 3.45 -10.80
CA SER A 148 30.95 2.87 -11.84
C SER A 148 30.43 1.48 -11.40
N PRO A 149 29.14 1.18 -11.61
CA PRO A 149 28.60 -0.16 -11.42
C PRO A 149 29.18 -1.21 -12.37
N MET A 150 29.77 -0.76 -13.48
CA MET A 150 30.39 -1.61 -14.50
C MET A 150 31.92 -1.52 -14.42
N GLU A 151 32.56 -2.67 -14.53
CA GLU A 151 34.02 -2.78 -14.54
C GLU A 151 34.60 -2.05 -15.76
N ASN A 152 35.64 -1.23 -15.52
CA ASN A 152 36.34 -0.44 -16.54
C ASN A 152 35.50 0.64 -17.26
N VAL A 153 34.41 1.10 -16.65
CA VAL A 153 33.66 2.27 -17.12
C VAL A 153 33.93 3.43 -16.15
N GLU A 154 34.24 4.61 -16.67
CA GLU A 154 34.36 5.84 -15.88
C GLU A 154 33.12 6.70 -16.14
N ILE A 155 32.44 7.11 -15.08
CA ILE A 155 31.29 8.01 -15.19
C ILE A 155 31.84 9.43 -15.03
N VAL A 156 31.86 10.18 -16.12
CA VAL A 156 32.24 11.59 -16.12
C VAL A 156 30.96 12.40 -16.22
N ASP A 157 30.71 13.25 -15.21
CA ASP A 157 29.64 14.25 -15.29
C ASP A 157 30.13 15.40 -16.17
N VAL A 158 29.41 15.68 -17.26
CA VAL A 158 29.80 16.68 -18.25
C VAL A 158 28.65 17.65 -18.43
N GLU A 159 28.90 18.94 -18.20
CA GLU A 159 27.95 19.98 -18.59
C GLU A 159 27.93 20.06 -20.12
N GLU A 160 26.75 20.04 -20.73
CA GLU A 160 26.58 20.15 -22.18
C GLU A 160 25.91 21.47 -22.56
N GLU A 161 26.37 22.09 -23.64
CA GLU A 161 25.74 23.25 -24.27
C GLU A 161 25.20 22.86 -25.65
N TYR A 162 23.96 23.26 -25.94
CA TYR A 162 23.34 23.00 -27.22
C TYR A 162 23.86 23.96 -28.28
N ASP A 163 24.49 23.42 -29.34
CA ASP A 163 24.92 24.19 -30.50
C ASP A 163 23.76 24.29 -31.50
N PRO A 164 23.13 25.48 -31.69
CA PRO A 164 21.96 25.62 -32.56
C PRO A 164 22.29 25.51 -34.06
N ASP A 165 23.54 25.76 -34.45
CA ASP A 165 23.97 25.71 -35.84
C ASP A 165 24.20 24.26 -36.29
N LEU A 166 24.77 23.44 -35.40
CA LEU A 166 25.01 22.01 -35.65
C LEU A 166 23.87 21.11 -35.15
N LYS A 167 22.94 21.65 -34.36
CA LYS A 167 21.82 20.93 -33.72
C LYS A 167 22.27 19.73 -32.88
N ILE A 168 23.42 19.84 -32.22
CA ILE A 168 24.04 18.78 -31.41
C ILE A 168 24.43 19.35 -30.04
N TRP A 169 24.30 18.54 -28.99
CA TRP A 169 24.83 18.85 -27.66
C TRP A 169 26.35 18.65 -27.65
N LYS A 170 27.09 19.66 -27.19
CA LYS A 170 28.54 19.60 -27.07
C LYS A 170 28.95 19.70 -25.60
N PRO A 171 29.93 18.91 -25.17
CA PRO A 171 30.48 19.04 -23.82
C PRO A 171 31.13 20.42 -23.67
N VAL A 172 30.78 21.14 -22.60
CA VAL A 172 31.39 22.40 -22.22
C VAL A 172 32.83 22.11 -21.83
N VAL A 173 33.78 22.59 -22.62
CA VAL A 173 35.19 22.53 -22.25
C VAL A 173 35.43 23.61 -21.20
N PRO A 174 35.80 23.27 -19.95
CA PRO A 174 36.07 24.29 -18.96
C PRO A 174 37.23 25.18 -19.46
N PRO A 175 37.12 26.52 -19.33
CA PRO A 175 38.16 27.41 -19.80
C PRO A 175 39.50 27.07 -19.11
N PRO A 176 40.64 27.18 -19.83
CA PRO A 176 41.94 26.93 -19.23
C PRO A 176 42.12 27.84 -18.00
N PRO A 177 42.72 27.33 -16.90
CA PRO A 177 42.89 28.12 -15.69
C PRO A 177 43.63 29.41 -16.03
N THR A 178 42.96 30.55 -15.83
CA THR A 178 43.59 31.87 -15.93
C THR A 178 44.74 31.93 -14.91
N SER A 179 45.80 32.66 -15.25
CA SER A 179 47.05 32.70 -14.46
C SER A 179 46.86 33.12 -12.99
N SER A 180 45.72 33.68 -12.61
CA SER A 180 45.34 33.99 -11.24
C SER A 180 44.94 32.77 -10.39
N SER A 181 44.50 31.64 -10.98
CA SER A 181 44.11 30.44 -10.22
C SER A 181 45.29 29.50 -9.90
N LYS A 182 46.40 29.61 -10.64
CA LYS A 182 47.66 28.91 -10.30
C LYS A 182 48.22 29.31 -8.93
N ALA A 183 47.96 30.54 -8.48
CA ALA A 183 48.40 31.01 -7.16
C ALA A 183 47.55 30.42 -6.01
N ALA A 184 46.26 30.17 -6.25
CA ALA A 184 45.36 29.61 -5.23
C ALA A 184 45.57 28.10 -5.02
N ALA A 185 45.82 27.34 -6.10
CA ALA A 185 46.06 25.90 -6.02
C ALA A 185 47.38 25.55 -5.28
N ALA A 186 48.44 26.36 -5.43
CA ALA A 186 49.70 26.15 -4.73
C ALA A 186 49.62 26.43 -3.21
N ALA A 187 48.71 27.31 -2.79
CA ALA A 187 48.51 27.63 -1.37
C ALA A 187 47.75 26.52 -0.62
N ALA A 188 46.82 25.82 -1.28
CA ALA A 188 46.04 24.75 -0.65
C ALA A 188 46.86 23.47 -0.41
N THR A 189 47.84 23.15 -1.26
CA THR A 189 48.70 21.97 -1.08
C THR A 189 49.71 22.15 0.07
N ALA A 190 50.11 23.37 0.40
CA ALA A 190 51.02 23.64 1.52
C ALA A 190 50.35 23.56 2.91
N ALA A 191 49.03 23.75 2.99
CA ALA A 191 48.29 23.71 4.25
C ALA A 191 47.95 22.30 4.75
N ASN A 192 48.08 21.27 3.90
CA ASN A 192 47.77 19.87 4.23
C ASN A 192 49.02 19.02 4.51
N SER A 193 50.16 19.67 4.80
CA SER A 193 51.42 19.01 5.15
C SER A 193 52.05 19.55 6.45
N MET A 194 51.24 20.16 7.32
CA MET A 194 51.58 20.48 8.71
C MET A 194 50.51 19.95 9.66
#